data_AF-A0AAU8RF34-F1
#
_entry.id   AF-A0AAU8RF34-F1
#
_cell.length_a   1.000
_cell.length_b   1.000
_cell.length_c   1.000
_cell.angle_alpha   90.00
_cell.angle_beta   90.00
_cell.angle_gamma   90.00
#
_symmetry.space_group_name_H-M   'P 1'
#
loop_
_entity.id
_entity.type
_entity.pdbx_description
1 polymer ?
#
loop_
_entity_poly.entity_id
_entity_poly.type
_entity_poly.pdbx_seq_one_letter_code
_entity_poly.pdbx_strand_id
1 'polypeptide(L)' 'MKQILNNYLQNSTKEKRTLHFYSTIESCNFKKKKNMGKGDKKSRKGKIANNSFGARRPKKIKRRPTVEEKIAIKKKK' A
#
# COMPACT_ATOMS: atom_id res chain seq x y z
N MET A 1 -39.17 28.68 20.97
CA MET A 1 -38.14 29.30 20.10
C MET A 1 -36.71 29.02 20.56
N LYS A 2 -36.25 29.49 21.73
CA LYS A 2 -34.85 29.35 22.19
C LYS A 2 -34.37 27.90 22.37
N GLN A 3 -35.22 26.99 22.86
CA GLN A 3 -34.86 25.58 23.04
C GLN A 3 -34.64 24.83 21.72
N ILE A 4 -35.40 25.17 20.68
CA ILE A 4 -35.27 24.56 19.35
C ILE A 4 -33.93 24.97 18.70
N LEU A 5 -33.59 26.26 18.80
CA LEU A 5 -32.30 26.78 18.33
C LEU A 5 -31.11 26.15 19.05
N ASN A 6 -31.20 25.97 20.38
CA ASN A 6 -30.15 25.31 21.16
C ASN A 6 -29.97 23.85 20.80
N ASN A 7 -31.06 23.10 20.56
CA ASN A 7 -30.99 21.72 20.11
C ASN A 7 -30.40 21.61 18.69
N TYR A 8 -30.73 22.53 17.78
CA TYR A 8 -30.14 22.59 16.45
C TYR A 8 -28.62 22.85 16.49
N LEU A 9 -28.18 23.78 17.34
CA LEU A 9 -26.75 24.08 17.56
C LEU A 9 -25.99 22.90 18.20
N GLN A 10 -26.60 22.23 19.18
CA GLN A 10 -26.05 21.03 19.82
C GLN A 10 -25.93 19.85 18.83
N ASN A 11 -26.85 19.70 17.90
CA ASN A 11 -26.82 18.63 16.89
C ASN A 11 -25.82 18.93 15.76
N SER A 12 -25.75 20.18 15.28
CA SER A 12 -24.76 20.66 14.31
C SER A 12 -23.31 20.48 14.79
N THR A 13 -23.05 20.74 16.07
CA THR A 13 -21.71 20.57 16.66
C THR A 13 -21.33 19.10 16.84
N LYS A 14 -22.30 18.22 17.12
CA LYS A 14 -22.09 16.76 17.18
C LYS A 14 -21.77 16.19 15.80
N GLU A 15 -22.47 16.60 14.74
CA GLU A 15 -22.19 16.19 13.36
C GLU A 15 -20.81 16.63 12.87
N LYS A 16 -20.39 17.86 13.21
CA LYS A 16 -19.03 18.33 12.87
C LYS A 16 -17.93 17.52 13.57
N ARG A 17 -18.17 17.10 14.82
CA ARG A 17 -17.23 16.26 15.58
C ARG A 17 -17.14 14.85 15.01
N THR A 18 -18.26 14.25 14.61
CA THR A 18 -18.26 12.91 13.99
C THR A 18 -17.55 12.94 12.64
N LEU A 19 -17.81 13.94 11.78
CA LEU A 19 -17.12 14.09 10.49
C LEU A 19 -15.61 14.26 10.65
N HIS A 20 -15.17 15.06 11.63
CA HIS A 20 -13.74 15.19 11.95
C HIS A 20 -13.12 13.87 12.44
N PHE A 21 -13.85 13.09 13.24
CA PHE A 21 -13.40 11.79 13.73
C PHE A 21 -13.25 10.75 12.61
N TYR A 22 -14.21 10.68 11.68
CA TYR A 22 -14.13 9.78 10.53
C TYR A 22 -12.99 10.15 9.57
N SER A 23 -12.75 11.44 9.32
CA SER A 23 -11.62 11.88 8.47
C SER A 23 -10.24 11.61 9.10
N THR A 24 -10.13 11.67 10.44
CA THR A 24 -8.90 11.27 11.14
C THR A 24 -8.65 9.77 11.05
N ILE A 25 -9.70 8.94 11.11
CA ILE A 25 -9.56 7.48 10.96
C ILE A 25 -9.14 7.10 9.53
N GLU A 26 -9.73 7.73 8.50
CA GLU A 26 -9.36 7.47 7.11
C GLU A 26 -7.90 7.85 6.80
N SER A 27 -7.43 8.99 7.31
CA SER A 27 -6.03 9.42 7.14
C SER A 27 -5.03 8.53 7.92
N CYS A 28 -5.41 8.03 9.09
CA CYS A 28 -4.62 7.02 9.83
C CYS A 28 -4.53 5.68 9.08
N ASN A 29 -5.62 5.22 8.48
CA ASN A 29 -5.66 3.99 7.70
C ASN A 29 -4.86 4.12 6.38
N PHE A 30 -4.85 5.30 5.76
CA PHE A 30 -4.01 5.59 4.59
C PHE A 30 -2.51 5.56 4.92
N LYS A 31 -2.11 6.02 6.12
CA LYS A 31 -0.71 5.93 6.61
C LYS A 31 -0.30 4.49 6.92
N LYS A 32 -1.18 3.64 7.48
CA LYS A 32 -0.90 2.20 7.69
C LYS A 32 -0.72 1.43 6.37
N LYS A 33 -1.37 1.86 5.29
CA LYS A 33 -1.27 1.24 3.95
C LYS A 33 0.02 1.60 3.20
N LYS A 34 0.78 2.62 3.65
CA LYS A 34 2.16 2.85 3.21
C LYS A 34 3.07 1.79 3.83
N ASN A 35 3.08 0.62 3.21
CA ASN A 35 4.26 -0.23 2.98
C ASN A 35 5.47 0.15 3.85
N MET A 36 5.74 -0.66 4.88
CA MET A 36 6.97 -0.73 5.68
C MET A 36 8.15 0.02 5.07
N GLY A 37 8.77 0.92 5.84
CA GLY A 37 9.83 1.81 5.37
C GLY A 37 11.07 1.10 4.80
N LYS A 38 11.94 1.88 4.13
CA LYS A 38 13.18 1.37 3.53
C LYS A 38 14.16 0.78 4.57
N GLY A 39 14.07 1.19 5.84
CA GLY A 39 14.91 0.68 6.92
C GLY A 39 14.58 -0.75 7.38
N ASP A 40 13.36 -1.24 7.17
CA ASP A 40 13.01 -2.61 7.57
C ASP A 40 13.54 -3.63 6.57
N LYS A 41 14.66 -4.26 6.91
CA LYS A 41 15.35 -5.32 6.13
C LYS A 41 14.45 -6.52 5.82
N LYS A 42 13.42 -6.79 6.62
CA LYS A 42 12.50 -7.92 6.41
C LYS A 42 11.41 -7.58 5.39
N SER A 43 11.03 -6.32 5.22
CA SER A 43 10.01 -5.90 4.25
C SER A 43 10.47 -6.01 2.80
N ARG A 44 9.51 -6.00 1.86
CA ARG A 44 9.82 -5.91 0.42
C ARG A 44 10.60 -4.63 0.09
N LYS A 45 10.18 -3.48 0.62
CA LYS A 45 10.83 -2.18 0.37
C LYS A 45 12.26 -2.13 0.92
N GLY A 46 12.50 -2.63 2.13
CA GLY A 46 13.86 -2.66 2.67
C GLY A 46 14.76 -3.69 2.00
N LYS A 47 14.22 -4.82 1.51
CA LYS A 47 14.98 -5.73 0.64
C LYS A 47 15.36 -5.11 -0.71
N ILE A 48 14.50 -4.25 -1.27
CA ILE A 48 14.84 -3.47 -2.47
C ILE A 48 15.95 -2.47 -2.16
N ALA A 49 15.86 -1.72 -1.05
CA ALA A 49 16.86 -0.73 -0.67
C ALA A 49 18.24 -1.35 -0.38
N ASN A 50 18.26 -2.53 0.25
CA ASN A 50 19.50 -3.23 0.61
C ASN A 50 19.98 -4.24 -0.45
N ASN A 51 19.38 -4.26 -1.65
CA ASN A 51 19.72 -5.18 -2.74
C ASN A 51 19.70 -6.68 -2.41
N SER A 52 19.04 -7.10 -1.32
CA SER A 52 18.95 -8.51 -0.90
C SER A 52 17.68 -9.20 -1.42
N PHE A 53 17.69 -10.53 -1.45
CA PHE A 53 16.57 -11.35 -1.95
C PHE A 53 15.92 -12.18 -0.84
N GLY A 54 14.80 -12.84 -1.13
CA GLY A 54 14.15 -13.84 -0.28
C GLY A 54 12.63 -13.84 -0.46
N ALA A 55 11.89 -14.50 0.44
CA ALA A 55 10.45 -14.73 0.29
C ALA A 55 9.63 -13.49 -0.13
N ARG A 56 9.91 -12.31 0.48
CA ARG A 56 9.18 -11.06 0.18
C ARG A 56 9.69 -10.29 -1.06
N ARG A 57 10.89 -10.57 -1.57
CA ARG A 57 11.49 -10.03 -2.80
C ARG A 57 12.14 -11.19 -3.59
N PRO A 58 11.33 -12.03 -4.26
CA PRO A 58 11.85 -13.16 -5.01
C PRO A 58 12.65 -12.70 -6.23
N LYS A 59 13.69 -13.46 -6.61
CA LYS A 59 14.33 -13.27 -7.92
C LYS A 59 13.33 -13.69 -8.99
N LYS A 60 13.14 -12.87 -10.02
CA LYS A 60 12.51 -13.35 -11.26
C LYS A 60 13.47 -14.37 -11.86
N ILE A 61 13.20 -15.66 -11.65
CA ILE A 61 13.92 -16.73 -12.32
C ILE A 61 13.57 -16.59 -13.80
N LYS A 62 14.54 -16.20 -14.63
CA LYS A 62 14.37 -16.26 -16.08
C LYS A 62 14.11 -17.73 -16.41
N ARG A 63 12.97 -18.03 -17.04
CA ARG A 63 12.72 -19.38 -17.55
C ARG A 63 13.92 -19.75 -18.42
N ARG A 64 14.55 -20.90 -18.14
CA ARG A 64 15.59 -21.42 -19.02
C ARG A 64 14.90 -21.70 -20.35
N PRO A 65 15.42 -21.18 -21.49
CA PRO A 65 14.80 -21.44 -22.78
C PRO A 65 14.81 -22.95 -23.02
N THR A 66 13.70 -23.46 -23.56
CA THR A 66 13.59 -24.87 -23.91
C THR A 66 14.58 -25.21 -25.03
N VAL A 67 14.88 -26.50 -25.21
CA VAL A 67 15.82 -26.93 -26.25
C VAL A 67 15.31 -26.52 -27.64
N GLU A 68 14.01 -26.61 -27.87
CA GLU A 68 13.32 -26.17 -29.09
C GLU A 68 13.53 -24.68 -29.38
N GLU A 69 13.34 -23.82 -28.37
CA GLU A 69 13.57 -22.38 -28.48
C GLU A 69 15.03 -22.04 -28.81
N LYS A 70 15.99 -22.77 -28.21
CA LYS A 70 17.42 -22.61 -28.53
C LYS A 70 17.75 -22.97 -29.98
N ILE A 71 17.12 -24.02 -30.50
CA ILE A 71 17.31 -24.47 -31.89
C ILE A 71 16.68 -23.48 -32.87
N ALA A 72 15.48 -22.96 -32.57
CA ALA A 72 14.81 -21.96 -33.41
C ALA A 72 15.62 -20.66 -33.55
N ILE A 73 16.27 -20.21 -32.47
CA ILE A 73 17.16 -19.03 -32.50
C ILE A 73 18.38 -19.28 -33.41
N LYS A 74 18.97 -20.49 -33.38
CA LYS A 74 20.11 -20.84 -34.24
C LYS A 74 19.77 -20.94 -35.73
N LYS A 75 18.52 -21.26 -36.07
CA LYS A 75 18.04 -21.39 -37.46
C LYS A 75 17.72 -20.06 -38.14
N LYS A 76 17.65 -18.94 -37.40
CA LYS A 76 17.59 -17.61 -38.01
C LYS A 76 18.99 -17.21 -38.49
N LYS A 77 19.33 -17.62 -39.70
CA LYS A 77 20.42 -17.06 -40.52
C LYS A 77 20.02 -17.15 -41.98
#